data_AF-A0A6A6MGW2-F1
#
_entry.id   AF-A0A6A6MGW2-F1
#
_cell.length_a   1.000
_cell.length_b   1.000
_cell.length_c   1.000
_cell.angle_alpha   90.00
_cell.angle_beta   90.00
_cell.angle_gamma   90.00
#
_symmetry.space_group_name_H-M   'P 1'
#
loop_
_entity.id
_entity.type
_entity.pdbx_description
1 polymer ?
#
loop_
_entity_poly.entity_id
_entity_poly.type
_entity_poly.pdbx_seq_one_letter_code
_entity_poly.pdbx_strand_id
1 'polypeptide(L)'
;MGFCLSFLFFLASIPIIFAQDVKYGTIVVDGTMTVAETDDNFICATLDWWPHDKCDYNQCPWHNSSVINLDLSHPFLAKAIQAFRHLRLRIGGSLQDQVLYEVGNLKSPCHPFRKMKDGLFGFSKGCLRLDRWDELNHFFSRTGAIVTFSLNALHGRHQIRRGVWGGAWDSSNAYDFMNYTISKGHKIDSWEFGNELSGSGVGASNGPWASAWVGESGGAYNSGGRHVSNTFINSFWYLDQLGMGAKYHTKVYCRQTLIGGNYGLLNTTTFVPNPDYYSALLWHRLMGKGVLPVGSDASPYLRAYAHCSKGRAGVTLLLINLSNQTDFIISVRNNLTLRLHVEKKIQRESSFMHVLKRSLSWVGNEASDGATREEYHLTPKDGYLQSQTMVLNGIPLELTENGDIPRLDPVHNNVNSPIYISPLSITFIVFPNFDAPPLSRGFGPVGTRRFSALNLDHSHVSLPLPENNESSCDDVGDDSDYELN
;
A
#
# COMPACT_ATOMS: atom_id res chain seq x y z
N MET A 1 -37.75 72.66 0.96
CA MET A 1 -37.43 71.37 0.32
C MET A 1 -35.93 71.14 0.46
N GLY A 2 -35.50 70.42 1.50
CA GLY A 2 -34.09 70.13 1.75
C GLY A 2 -33.70 68.79 1.12
N PHE A 3 -32.68 68.79 0.26
CA PHE A 3 -32.14 67.60 -0.39
C PHE A 3 -31.27 66.82 0.60
N CYS A 4 -31.60 65.55 0.83
CA CYS A 4 -30.78 64.59 1.57
C CYS A 4 -29.83 63.89 0.59
N LEU A 5 -28.53 64.18 0.67
CA LEU A 5 -27.49 63.42 -0.05
C LEU A 5 -27.31 62.07 0.63
N SER A 6 -27.69 61.00 -0.06
CA SER A 6 -27.37 59.62 0.36
C SER A 6 -26.00 59.24 -0.19
N PHE A 7 -25.01 59.06 0.70
CA PHE A 7 -23.71 58.50 0.35
C PHE A 7 -23.85 56.97 0.19
N LEU A 8 -23.80 56.48 -1.05
CA LEU A 8 -23.64 55.07 -1.37
C LEU A 8 -22.15 54.72 -1.34
N PHE A 9 -21.71 54.00 -0.31
CA PHE A 9 -20.40 53.36 -0.28
C PHE A 9 -20.42 52.14 -1.23
N PHE A 10 -19.82 52.28 -2.41
CA PHE A 10 -19.44 51.13 -3.23
C PHE A 10 -18.24 50.43 -2.58
N LEU A 11 -18.50 49.34 -1.85
CA LEU A 11 -17.47 48.36 -1.51
C LEU A 11 -17.09 47.62 -2.80
N ALA A 12 -16.05 48.11 -3.48
CA ALA A 12 -15.40 47.36 -4.53
C ALA A 12 -14.74 46.12 -3.89
N SER A 13 -15.38 44.96 -4.06
CA SER A 13 -14.77 43.67 -3.80
C SER A 13 -13.65 43.45 -4.82
N ILE A 14 -12.44 43.88 -4.49
CA ILE A 14 -11.24 43.50 -5.21
C ILE A 14 -11.08 41.99 -5.00
N PRO A 15 -11.08 41.15 -6.05
CA PRO A 15 -10.71 39.75 -5.88
C PRO A 15 -9.26 39.75 -5.42
N ILE A 16 -9.03 39.32 -4.18
CA ILE A 16 -7.69 39.03 -3.69
C ILE A 16 -7.19 37.87 -4.56
N ILE A 17 -6.36 38.20 -5.55
CA ILE A 17 -5.53 37.22 -6.24
C ILE A 17 -4.59 36.71 -5.15
N PHE A 18 -4.93 35.58 -4.53
CA PHE A 18 -3.97 34.85 -3.70
C PHE A 18 -2.82 34.49 -4.62
N ALA A 19 -1.69 35.18 -4.46
CA ALA A 19 -0.47 34.79 -5.13
C ALA A 19 -0.15 33.35 -4.70
N GLN A 20 -0.12 32.40 -5.63
CA GLN A 20 0.41 31.07 -5.39
C GLN A 20 1.87 31.22 -4.97
N ASP A 21 2.19 30.72 -3.77
CA ASP A 21 3.55 30.75 -3.25
C ASP A 21 4.36 29.68 -3.96
N VAL A 22 5.49 30.02 -4.57
CA VAL A 22 6.35 29.06 -5.26
C VAL A 22 7.57 28.81 -4.40
N LYS A 23 7.74 27.56 -3.95
CA LYS A 23 8.91 27.16 -3.16
C LYS A 23 9.76 26.15 -3.91
N TYR A 24 11.07 26.35 -3.80
CA TYR A 24 12.06 25.44 -4.35
C TYR A 24 12.47 24.43 -3.28
N GLY A 25 12.80 23.21 -3.72
CA GLY A 25 13.32 22.18 -2.84
C GLY A 25 14.19 21.17 -3.59
N THR A 26 15.00 20.46 -2.82
CA THR A 26 15.89 19.40 -3.27
C THR A 26 15.56 18.13 -2.50
N ILE A 27 15.22 17.08 -3.22
CA ILE A 27 15.10 15.73 -2.69
C ILE A 27 16.39 14.98 -2.99
N VAL A 28 16.99 14.39 -1.97
CA VAL A 28 18.18 13.55 -2.10
C VAL A 28 17.76 12.10 -1.86
N VAL A 29 17.95 11.26 -2.87
CA VAL A 29 17.75 9.81 -2.74
C VAL A 29 19.11 9.12 -2.74
N ASP A 30 19.32 8.23 -1.78
CA ASP A 30 20.50 7.39 -1.74
C ASP A 30 20.16 6.00 -2.32
N GLY A 31 20.52 5.78 -3.58
CA GLY A 31 20.28 4.51 -4.28
C GLY A 31 21.31 3.42 -3.97
N THR A 32 22.25 3.65 -3.04
CA THR A 32 23.32 2.69 -2.73
C THR A 32 22.93 1.69 -1.65
N MET A 33 21.81 1.90 -0.95
CA MET A 33 21.37 1.06 0.15
C MET A 33 19.85 1.09 0.31
N THR A 34 19.31 0.01 0.87
CA THR A 34 17.93 -0.08 1.33
C THR A 34 17.84 0.10 2.85
N VAL A 35 16.92 0.93 3.33
CA VAL A 35 16.63 1.10 4.77
C VAL A 35 15.64 0.08 5.29
N ALA A 36 14.79 -0.44 4.41
CA ALA A 36 13.81 -1.47 4.69
C ALA A 36 13.48 -2.23 3.40
N GLU A 37 12.73 -3.32 3.54
CA GLU A 37 12.26 -4.13 2.42
C GLU A 37 10.81 -4.51 2.69
N THR A 38 9.91 -4.31 1.72
CA THR A 38 8.51 -4.76 1.80
C THR A 38 8.33 -6.13 1.13
N ASP A 39 7.15 -6.74 1.30
CA ASP A 39 6.77 -7.95 0.54
C ASP A 39 6.44 -7.59 -0.93
N ASP A 40 6.55 -8.56 -1.85
CA ASP A 40 6.10 -8.39 -3.25
C ASP A 40 4.60 -8.06 -3.35
N ASN A 41 3.83 -8.58 -2.40
CA ASN A 41 2.42 -8.34 -2.20
C ASN A 41 2.16 -7.34 -1.06
N PHE A 42 2.99 -6.29 -0.96
CA PHE A 42 2.85 -5.25 0.05
C PHE A 42 1.43 -4.66 0.10
N ILE A 43 0.80 -4.46 -1.06
CA ILE A 43 -0.59 -4.01 -1.15
C ILE A 43 -1.52 -5.21 -0.93
N CYS A 44 -2.37 -5.09 0.08
CA CYS A 44 -3.41 -6.04 0.44
C CYS A 44 -4.74 -5.30 0.63
N ALA A 45 -5.86 -6.00 0.53
CA ALA A 45 -7.18 -5.49 0.87
C ALA A 45 -7.95 -6.51 1.72
N THR A 46 -8.94 -6.05 2.48
CA THR A 46 -9.76 -6.94 3.29
C THR A 46 -11.14 -7.18 2.68
N LEU A 47 -11.76 -8.30 3.08
CA LEU A 47 -13.19 -8.57 2.91
C LEU A 47 -13.79 -8.82 4.30
N ASP A 48 -14.92 -8.18 4.58
CA ASP A 48 -15.52 -8.15 5.92
C ASP A 48 -16.83 -8.97 5.99
N TRP A 49 -17.24 -9.29 7.21
CA TRP A 49 -18.45 -10.02 7.54
C TRP A 49 -19.68 -9.13 7.71
N TRP A 50 -19.51 -7.82 7.87
CA TRP A 50 -20.62 -6.90 8.19
C TRP A 50 -21.83 -7.03 7.24
N PRO A 51 -23.03 -7.31 7.77
CA PRO A 51 -24.23 -7.42 6.96
C PRO A 51 -24.76 -6.04 6.51
N HIS A 52 -25.67 -6.05 5.53
CA HIS A 52 -26.29 -4.85 4.95
C HIS A 52 -26.99 -3.95 5.96
N ASP A 53 -27.45 -4.50 7.09
CA ASP A 53 -28.13 -3.76 8.14
C ASP A 53 -27.15 -3.18 9.18
N LYS A 54 -25.83 -3.36 9.06
CA LYS A 54 -24.86 -2.61 9.87
C LYS A 54 -24.89 -1.14 9.48
N CYS A 55 -25.38 -0.31 10.41
CA CYS A 55 -25.52 1.12 10.20
C CYS A 55 -24.77 1.90 11.27
N ASP A 56 -23.94 2.84 10.84
CA ASP A 56 -23.23 3.78 11.70
C ASP A 56 -23.63 5.20 11.28
N TYR A 57 -23.79 6.12 12.23
CA TYR A 57 -24.02 7.54 11.93
C TYR A 57 -25.18 7.79 10.93
N ASN A 58 -26.31 7.08 11.09
CA ASN A 58 -27.51 7.18 10.24
C ASN A 58 -27.30 6.79 8.75
N GLN A 59 -26.32 5.94 8.45
CA GLN A 59 -26.09 5.35 7.13
C GLN A 59 -25.76 3.86 7.28
N CYS A 60 -26.02 3.07 6.25
CA CYS A 60 -25.71 1.63 6.23
C CYS A 60 -24.77 1.33 5.05
N PRO A 61 -23.48 1.70 5.17
CA PRO A 61 -22.56 1.76 4.03
C PRO A 61 -22.06 0.38 3.59
N TRP A 62 -22.59 -0.71 4.12
CA TRP A 62 -22.14 -2.06 3.81
C TRP A 62 -22.95 -2.74 2.70
N HIS A 63 -24.25 -2.47 2.55
CA HIS A 63 -25.07 -3.09 1.49
C HIS A 63 -24.78 -4.61 1.36
N ASN A 64 -24.67 -5.14 0.13
CA ASN A 64 -24.29 -6.53 -0.12
C ASN A 64 -22.79 -6.67 -0.39
N SER A 65 -21.96 -6.18 0.54
CA SER A 65 -20.49 -6.31 0.46
C SER A 65 -19.89 -7.32 1.43
N SER A 66 -20.72 -7.98 2.25
CA SER A 66 -20.26 -9.02 3.16
C SER A 66 -19.70 -10.22 2.39
N VAL A 67 -18.70 -10.89 2.94
CA VAL A 67 -18.21 -12.20 2.47
C VAL A 67 -19.38 -13.18 2.22
N ILE A 68 -20.46 -13.08 3.01
CA ILE A 68 -21.64 -13.94 2.90
C ILE A 68 -22.46 -13.68 1.63
N ASN A 69 -22.57 -12.42 1.17
CA ASN A 69 -23.55 -12.04 0.15
C ASN A 69 -23.02 -11.15 -0.98
N LEU A 70 -21.71 -10.88 -1.01
CA LEU A 70 -21.04 -10.16 -2.09
C LEU A 70 -21.30 -10.84 -3.44
N ASP A 71 -21.68 -10.06 -4.44
CA ASP A 71 -21.86 -10.55 -5.80
C ASP A 71 -20.48 -10.83 -6.45
N LEU A 72 -20.10 -12.12 -6.45
CA LEU A 72 -18.85 -12.61 -7.03
C LEU A 72 -18.91 -12.77 -8.55
N SER A 73 -20.09 -12.59 -9.16
CA SER A 73 -20.28 -12.64 -10.60
C SER A 73 -20.09 -11.28 -11.27
N HIS A 74 -20.08 -10.20 -10.50
CA HIS A 74 -19.93 -8.85 -11.02
C HIS A 74 -18.56 -8.69 -11.73
N PRO A 75 -18.53 -8.34 -13.03
CA PRO A 75 -17.30 -8.35 -13.81
C PRO A 75 -16.25 -7.36 -13.28
N PHE A 76 -16.68 -6.22 -12.73
CA PHE A 76 -15.76 -5.20 -12.24
C PHE A 76 -15.00 -5.67 -10.99
N LEU A 77 -15.59 -6.53 -10.16
CA LEU A 77 -14.92 -7.06 -8.97
C LEU A 77 -13.71 -7.93 -9.37
N ALA A 78 -13.91 -8.83 -10.33
CA ALA A 78 -12.84 -9.69 -10.84
C ALA A 78 -11.73 -8.88 -11.51
N LYS A 79 -12.09 -7.95 -12.40
CA LYS A 79 -11.14 -7.08 -13.11
C LYS A 79 -10.34 -6.20 -12.13
N ALA A 80 -10.98 -5.71 -11.08
CA ALA A 80 -10.33 -4.92 -10.05
C ALA A 80 -9.24 -5.70 -9.29
N ILE A 81 -9.50 -6.97 -8.95
CA ILE A 81 -8.51 -7.82 -8.28
C ILE A 81 -7.38 -8.19 -9.24
N GLN A 82 -7.72 -8.60 -10.47
CA GLN A 82 -6.76 -9.03 -11.49
C GLN A 82 -5.79 -7.93 -11.91
N ALA A 83 -6.16 -6.66 -11.78
CA ALA A 83 -5.27 -5.53 -12.10
C ALA A 83 -3.99 -5.49 -11.23
N PHE A 84 -4.00 -6.14 -10.07
CA PHE A 84 -2.86 -6.31 -9.16
C PHE A 84 -2.10 -7.62 -9.40
N ARG A 85 -2.53 -8.47 -10.36
CA ARG A 85 -2.05 -9.84 -10.60
C ARG A 85 -2.28 -10.80 -9.43
N HIS A 86 -1.67 -10.53 -8.27
CA HIS A 86 -1.72 -11.34 -7.05
C HIS A 86 -2.13 -10.49 -5.84
N LEU A 87 -3.34 -9.92 -5.84
CA LEU A 87 -3.82 -9.17 -4.67
C LEU A 87 -4.06 -10.10 -3.50
N ARG A 88 -3.44 -9.79 -2.35
CA ARG A 88 -3.78 -10.46 -1.08
C ARG A 88 -5.12 -9.95 -0.56
N LEU A 89 -6.03 -10.89 -0.30
CA LEU A 89 -7.33 -10.65 0.31
C LEU A 89 -7.38 -11.28 1.70
N ARG A 90 -7.47 -10.43 2.72
CA ARG A 90 -7.62 -10.85 4.12
C ARG A 90 -9.10 -10.87 4.50
N ILE A 91 -9.63 -12.05 4.77
CA ILE A 91 -11.02 -12.29 5.16
C ILE A 91 -11.08 -12.30 6.70
N GLY A 92 -11.79 -11.33 7.28
CA GLY A 92 -11.79 -11.11 8.72
C GLY A 92 -12.67 -9.94 9.14
N GLY A 93 -12.27 -9.22 10.17
CA GLY A 93 -13.04 -8.11 10.77
C GLY A 93 -13.81 -8.53 12.02
N SER A 94 -14.52 -7.59 12.65
CA SER A 94 -15.01 -7.76 14.03
C SER A 94 -15.99 -8.93 14.22
N LEU A 95 -16.81 -9.27 13.21
CA LEU A 95 -17.75 -10.38 13.34
C LEU A 95 -17.11 -11.77 13.13
N GLN A 96 -15.83 -11.84 12.75
CA GLN A 96 -15.10 -13.10 12.55
C GLN A 96 -15.23 -14.06 13.73
N ASP A 97 -15.11 -13.52 14.94
CA ASP A 97 -15.17 -14.26 16.20
C ASP A 97 -16.60 -14.68 16.60
N GLN A 98 -17.55 -14.51 15.69
CA GLN A 98 -18.94 -14.96 15.82
C GLN A 98 -19.39 -15.84 14.65
N VAL A 99 -18.48 -16.18 13.72
CA VAL A 99 -18.76 -17.05 12.57
C VAL A 99 -18.72 -18.52 12.99
N LEU A 100 -19.71 -19.28 12.57
CA LEU A 100 -19.74 -20.74 12.61
C LEU A 100 -19.58 -21.28 11.18
N TYR A 101 -18.81 -22.34 10.98
CA TYR A 101 -18.64 -22.97 9.67
C TYR A 101 -19.61 -24.15 9.52
N GLU A 102 -20.27 -24.28 8.37
CA GLU A 102 -21.27 -25.33 8.09
C GLU A 102 -20.67 -26.72 7.81
N VAL A 103 -19.77 -27.15 8.68
CA VAL A 103 -19.10 -28.46 8.62
C VAL A 103 -19.68 -29.45 9.61
N GLY A 104 -19.56 -30.74 9.27
CA GLY A 104 -20.02 -31.85 10.10
C GLY A 104 -21.53 -31.81 10.36
N ASN A 105 -21.95 -32.37 11.49
CA ASN A 105 -23.34 -32.29 11.96
C ASN A 105 -23.51 -31.07 12.86
N LEU A 106 -23.74 -29.91 12.24
CA LEU A 106 -24.08 -28.70 12.98
C LEU A 106 -25.25 -28.97 13.93
N LYS A 107 -25.07 -28.63 15.21
CA LYS A 107 -26.12 -28.75 16.24
C LYS A 107 -27.26 -27.73 16.07
N SER A 108 -27.07 -26.73 15.21
CA SER A 108 -28.02 -25.63 14.99
C SER A 108 -28.09 -25.26 13.50
N PRO A 109 -29.24 -24.78 12.99
CA PRO A 109 -29.36 -24.34 11.61
C PRO A 109 -28.38 -23.21 11.26
N CYS A 110 -27.81 -23.28 10.07
CA CYS A 110 -26.90 -22.26 9.55
C CYS A 110 -27.68 -21.00 9.16
N HIS A 111 -27.46 -19.90 9.88
CA HIS A 111 -28.13 -18.62 9.64
C HIS A 111 -27.12 -17.49 9.43
N PRO A 112 -27.42 -16.51 8.56
CA PRO A 112 -26.60 -15.32 8.43
C PRO A 112 -26.66 -14.48 9.72
N PHE A 113 -25.72 -13.54 9.86
CA PHE A 113 -25.77 -12.53 10.91
C PHE A 113 -27.11 -11.77 10.90
N ARG A 114 -27.65 -11.53 12.09
CA ARG A 114 -28.86 -10.72 12.30
C ARG A 114 -28.61 -9.72 13.40
N LYS A 115 -29.18 -8.52 13.29
CA LYS A 115 -29.21 -7.56 14.39
C LYS A 115 -29.74 -8.20 15.67
N MET A 116 -28.98 -8.05 16.75
CA MET A 116 -29.31 -8.56 18.07
C MET A 116 -28.76 -7.60 19.11
N LYS A 117 -29.65 -6.90 19.82
CA LYS A 117 -29.29 -5.80 20.74
C LYS A 117 -28.22 -6.19 21.77
N ASP A 118 -28.31 -7.40 22.31
CA ASP A 118 -27.41 -7.91 23.34
C ASP A 118 -26.30 -8.81 22.78
N GLY A 119 -26.22 -8.93 21.45
CA GLY A 119 -25.17 -9.67 20.76
C GLY A 119 -23.84 -8.91 20.75
N LEU A 120 -22.73 -9.63 20.58
CA LEU A 120 -21.41 -9.00 20.49
C LEU A 120 -21.37 -8.14 19.21
N PHE A 121 -20.96 -6.89 19.36
CA PHE A 121 -21.07 -5.84 18.33
C PHE A 121 -22.50 -5.56 17.82
N GLY A 122 -23.54 -5.99 18.56
CA GLY A 122 -24.95 -5.78 18.17
C GLY A 122 -25.49 -6.81 17.17
N PHE A 123 -24.82 -7.94 17.00
CA PHE A 123 -25.21 -9.00 16.07
C PHE A 123 -25.23 -10.39 16.71
N SER A 124 -26.04 -11.27 16.15
CA SER A 124 -26.05 -12.69 16.48
C SER A 124 -24.76 -13.38 16.05
N LYS A 125 -24.59 -14.66 16.41
CA LYS A 125 -23.69 -15.53 15.64
C LYS A 125 -24.17 -15.61 14.19
N GLY A 126 -23.21 -15.69 13.26
CA GLY A 126 -23.45 -15.90 11.84
C GLY A 126 -22.86 -17.24 11.41
N CYS A 127 -23.26 -17.70 10.23
CA CYS A 127 -22.80 -18.98 9.71
C CYS A 127 -22.34 -18.85 8.25
N LEU A 128 -21.15 -19.34 7.96
CA LEU A 128 -20.62 -19.49 6.59
C LEU A 128 -21.00 -20.89 6.09
N ARG A 129 -21.88 -20.91 5.09
CA ARG A 129 -22.24 -22.12 4.37
C ARG A 129 -21.09 -22.60 3.47
N LEU A 130 -20.98 -23.92 3.29
CA LEU A 130 -19.88 -24.49 2.50
C LEU A 130 -20.02 -24.26 1.00
N ASP A 131 -21.25 -24.17 0.50
CA ASP A 131 -21.51 -23.77 -0.89
C ASP A 131 -20.98 -22.35 -1.16
N ARG A 132 -21.22 -21.41 -0.24
CA ARG A 132 -20.67 -20.06 -0.32
C ARG A 132 -19.15 -20.03 -0.19
N TRP A 133 -18.58 -20.86 0.67
CA TRP A 133 -17.13 -21.00 0.77
C TRP A 133 -16.50 -21.52 -0.52
N ASP A 134 -17.15 -22.50 -1.17
CA ASP A 134 -16.73 -22.97 -2.48
C ASP A 134 -16.79 -21.83 -3.51
N GLU A 135 -17.90 -21.08 -3.61
CA GLU A 135 -18.02 -19.94 -4.53
C GLU A 135 -16.89 -18.92 -4.37
N LEU A 136 -16.57 -18.56 -3.12
CA LEU A 136 -15.48 -17.64 -2.79
C LEU A 136 -14.13 -18.18 -3.30
N ASN A 137 -13.81 -19.45 -3.05
CA ASN A 137 -12.53 -20.02 -3.47
C ASN A 137 -12.42 -20.18 -4.99
N HIS A 138 -13.51 -20.54 -5.69
CA HIS A 138 -13.52 -20.51 -7.15
C HIS A 138 -13.27 -19.10 -7.68
N PHE A 139 -13.86 -18.09 -7.03
CA PHE A 139 -13.63 -16.69 -7.36
C PHE A 139 -12.17 -16.26 -7.13
N PHE A 140 -11.58 -16.59 -5.98
CA PHE A 140 -10.18 -16.28 -5.67
C PHE A 140 -9.21 -16.95 -6.65
N SER A 141 -9.43 -18.25 -6.94
CA SER A 141 -8.62 -18.98 -7.90
C SER A 141 -8.68 -18.36 -9.31
N ARG A 142 -9.87 -17.97 -9.78
CA ARG A 142 -10.05 -17.34 -11.10
C ARG A 142 -9.44 -15.94 -11.19
N THR A 143 -9.38 -15.23 -10.07
CA THR A 143 -8.82 -13.87 -10.02
C THR A 143 -7.33 -13.82 -9.73
N GLY A 144 -6.73 -14.96 -9.33
CA GLY A 144 -5.33 -15.02 -8.90
C GLY A 144 -5.07 -14.44 -7.51
N ALA A 145 -6.14 -14.23 -6.71
CA ALA A 145 -6.03 -13.65 -5.39
C ALA A 145 -5.32 -14.60 -4.40
N ILE A 146 -4.49 -14.01 -3.54
CA ILE A 146 -3.85 -14.72 -2.42
C ILE A 146 -4.75 -14.57 -1.20
N VAL A 147 -5.12 -15.66 -0.54
CA VAL A 147 -6.15 -15.63 0.51
C VAL A 147 -5.53 -15.80 1.90
N THR A 148 -5.79 -14.83 2.77
CA THR A 148 -5.58 -14.93 4.21
C THR A 148 -6.94 -15.04 4.89
N PHE A 149 -7.19 -16.10 5.67
CA PHE A 149 -8.49 -16.31 6.32
C PHE A 149 -8.37 -16.33 7.85
N SER A 150 -9.18 -15.54 8.53
CA SER A 150 -9.23 -15.51 9.99
C SER A 150 -10.18 -16.56 10.56
N LEU A 151 -9.78 -17.22 11.65
CA LEU A 151 -10.58 -18.21 12.36
C LEU A 151 -11.30 -17.60 13.57
N ASN A 152 -12.47 -18.16 13.93
CA ASN A 152 -13.21 -17.74 15.12
C ASN A 152 -12.50 -18.19 16.42
N ALA A 153 -11.91 -17.24 17.15
CA ALA A 153 -11.19 -17.48 18.40
C ALA A 153 -12.11 -17.66 19.65
N LEU A 154 -13.40 -17.34 19.53
CA LEU A 154 -14.38 -17.43 20.61
C LEU A 154 -15.22 -18.71 20.59
N HIS A 155 -15.04 -19.59 19.60
CA HIS A 155 -15.74 -20.89 19.59
C HIS A 155 -15.42 -21.70 20.86
N GLY A 156 -16.46 -22.21 21.54
CA GLY A 156 -16.35 -22.92 22.83
C GLY A 156 -16.10 -22.04 24.06
N ARG A 157 -15.72 -20.77 23.88
CA ARG A 157 -15.48 -19.83 25.00
C ARG A 157 -16.78 -19.20 25.50
N HIS A 158 -16.76 -18.70 26.74
CA HIS A 158 -17.92 -18.11 27.41
C HIS A 158 -17.58 -16.80 28.12
N GLN A 159 -18.62 -15.99 28.38
CA GLN A 159 -18.43 -14.63 28.88
C GLN A 159 -18.12 -14.73 30.35
N ILE A 160 -16.97 -14.19 30.75
CA ILE A 160 -16.67 -14.05 32.16
C ILE A 160 -17.27 -12.73 32.65
N ARG A 161 -17.08 -11.66 31.87
CA ARG A 161 -17.65 -10.33 32.10
C ARG A 161 -17.73 -9.56 30.79
N ARG A 162 -18.38 -8.39 30.80
CA ARG A 162 -18.52 -7.55 29.60
C ARG A 162 -17.18 -7.33 28.91
N GLY A 163 -17.10 -7.71 27.63
CA GLY A 163 -15.89 -7.60 26.80
C GLY A 163 -14.76 -8.60 27.10
N VAL A 164 -14.95 -9.56 28.01
CA VAL A 164 -13.92 -10.55 28.38
C VAL A 164 -14.46 -11.97 28.25
N TRP A 165 -13.81 -12.75 27.40
CA TRP A 165 -14.11 -14.14 27.14
C TRP A 165 -13.04 -15.05 27.74
N GLY A 166 -13.44 -16.20 28.26
CA GLY A 166 -12.52 -17.22 28.75
C GLY A 166 -13.05 -18.64 28.58
N GLY A 167 -12.33 -19.60 29.14
CA GLY A 167 -12.50 -21.03 28.86
C GLY A 167 -11.63 -21.52 27.71
N ALA A 168 -11.58 -22.85 27.52
CA ALA A 168 -10.84 -23.47 26.44
C ALA A 168 -11.46 -23.13 25.08
N TRP A 169 -10.61 -22.96 24.06
CA TRP A 169 -11.08 -22.85 22.69
C TRP A 169 -11.46 -24.24 22.18
N ASP A 170 -12.67 -24.38 21.66
CA ASP A 170 -13.10 -25.58 20.96
C ASP A 170 -12.65 -25.45 19.49
N SER A 171 -11.64 -26.23 19.11
CA SER A 171 -11.07 -26.18 17.77
C SER A 171 -11.81 -27.04 16.75
N SER A 172 -12.80 -27.86 17.17
CA SER A 172 -13.44 -28.85 16.29
C SER A 172 -14.06 -28.24 15.04
N ASN A 173 -14.81 -27.14 15.18
CA ASN A 173 -15.43 -26.48 14.03
C ASN A 173 -14.39 -25.88 13.05
N ALA A 174 -13.29 -25.31 13.57
CA ALA A 174 -12.21 -24.79 12.73
C ALA A 174 -11.42 -25.93 12.06
N TYR A 175 -11.15 -27.01 12.78
CA TYR A 175 -10.48 -28.20 12.27
C TYR A 175 -11.25 -28.83 11.11
N ASP A 176 -12.55 -29.07 11.29
CA ASP A 176 -13.40 -29.64 10.24
C ASP A 176 -13.51 -28.70 9.02
N PHE A 177 -13.53 -27.37 9.24
CA PHE A 177 -13.52 -26.38 8.17
C PHE A 177 -12.21 -26.37 7.37
N MET A 178 -11.07 -26.43 8.04
CA MET A 178 -9.77 -26.56 7.37
C MET A 178 -9.67 -27.89 6.62
N ASN A 179 -10.15 -28.99 7.21
CA ASN A 179 -10.17 -30.30 6.57
C ASN A 179 -11.05 -30.31 5.32
N TYR A 180 -12.25 -29.71 5.39
CA TYR A 180 -13.11 -29.52 4.22
C TYR A 180 -12.39 -28.71 3.13
N THR A 181 -11.79 -27.57 3.50
CA THR A 181 -11.05 -26.69 2.59
C THR A 181 -9.93 -27.45 1.87
N ILE A 182 -9.13 -28.24 2.59
CA ILE A 182 -8.06 -29.08 2.03
C ILE A 182 -8.65 -30.17 1.11
N SER A 183 -9.73 -30.84 1.53
CA SER A 183 -10.36 -31.92 0.75
C SER A 183 -10.92 -31.44 -0.60
N LYS A 184 -11.27 -30.16 -0.70
CA LYS A 184 -11.76 -29.52 -1.92
C LYS A 184 -10.63 -28.98 -2.81
N GLY A 185 -9.39 -29.02 -2.34
CA GLY A 185 -8.23 -28.46 -3.03
C GLY A 185 -8.17 -26.93 -3.01
N HIS A 186 -8.93 -26.28 -2.11
CA HIS A 186 -8.95 -24.83 -1.99
C HIS A 186 -7.64 -24.33 -1.39
N LYS A 187 -7.04 -23.31 -2.03
CA LYS A 187 -5.74 -22.75 -1.62
C LYS A 187 -5.94 -21.58 -0.67
N ILE A 188 -5.48 -21.75 0.57
CA ILE A 188 -5.40 -20.67 1.57
C ILE A 188 -3.92 -20.48 1.92
N ASP A 189 -3.43 -19.27 1.71
CA ASP A 189 -2.02 -18.93 1.90
C ASP A 189 -1.66 -18.84 3.38
N SER A 190 -2.54 -18.24 4.18
CA SER A 190 -2.32 -18.09 5.61
C SER A 190 -3.61 -18.09 6.42
N TRP A 191 -3.53 -18.60 7.64
CA TRP A 191 -4.63 -18.60 8.60
C TRP A 191 -4.32 -17.64 9.77
N GLU A 192 -5.30 -16.81 10.14
CA GLU A 192 -5.24 -15.94 11.32
C GLU A 192 -6.13 -16.50 12.44
N PHE A 193 -5.88 -16.10 13.69
CA PHE A 193 -6.66 -16.56 14.85
C PHE A 193 -7.29 -15.37 15.59
N GLY A 194 -8.57 -15.12 15.29
CA GLY A 194 -9.38 -14.05 15.87
C GLY A 194 -9.08 -12.65 15.36
N ASN A 195 -9.86 -11.68 15.81
CA ASN A 195 -9.78 -10.28 15.40
C ASN A 195 -9.75 -9.34 16.62
N GLU A 196 -8.73 -8.46 16.70
CA GLU A 196 -8.60 -7.43 17.75
C GLU A 196 -8.81 -7.98 19.19
N LEU A 197 -8.24 -9.15 19.48
CA LEU A 197 -8.45 -9.89 20.73
C LEU A 197 -7.98 -9.11 21.99
N SER A 198 -7.15 -8.09 21.82
CA SER A 198 -6.65 -7.20 22.87
C SER A 198 -7.06 -5.75 22.59
N GLY A 199 -8.11 -5.27 23.27
CA GLY A 199 -8.75 -3.99 22.93
C GLY A 199 -7.87 -2.73 23.07
N SER A 200 -7.14 -2.56 24.18
CA SER A 200 -6.38 -1.30 24.43
C SER A 200 -5.03 -1.21 23.70
N GLY A 201 -4.75 -2.14 22.78
CA GLY A 201 -3.42 -2.34 22.23
C GLY A 201 -2.46 -2.93 23.27
N VAL A 202 -1.56 -3.78 22.80
CA VAL A 202 -0.46 -4.32 23.60
C VAL A 202 0.84 -4.02 22.85
N GLY A 203 1.87 -3.57 23.57
CA GLY A 203 3.21 -3.55 23.00
C GLY A 203 3.66 -4.99 22.78
N ALA A 204 4.10 -5.32 21.57
CA ALA A 204 4.67 -6.61 21.24
C ALA A 204 6.18 -6.45 21.00
N SER A 205 6.97 -7.33 21.62
CA SER A 205 8.37 -7.54 21.24
C SER A 205 8.44 -8.82 20.41
N ASN A 206 8.93 -8.70 19.18
CA ASN A 206 8.92 -9.79 18.22
C ASN A 206 10.32 -10.42 18.18
N GLY A 207 10.40 -11.74 17.97
CA GLY A 207 11.68 -12.39 17.64
C GLY A 207 12.20 -11.95 16.26
N PRO A 208 13.50 -12.13 15.97
CA PRO A 208 14.10 -11.71 14.69
C PRO A 208 13.53 -12.44 13.47
N TRP A 209 12.80 -13.55 13.66
CA TRP A 209 12.12 -14.30 12.60
C TRP A 209 10.72 -13.77 12.26
N ALA A 210 10.20 -12.81 13.02
CA ALA A 210 8.87 -12.27 12.83
C ALA A 210 8.92 -10.90 12.15
N SER A 211 8.00 -10.66 11.24
CA SER A 211 7.84 -9.38 10.55
C SER A 211 6.50 -8.73 10.91
N ALA A 212 6.47 -7.40 10.92
CA ALA A 212 5.25 -6.65 11.19
C ALA A 212 4.41 -6.49 9.92
N TRP A 213 3.12 -6.78 10.00
CA TRP A 213 2.13 -6.55 8.96
C TRP A 213 1.05 -5.63 9.52
N VAL A 214 0.52 -4.74 8.69
CA VAL A 214 -0.76 -4.08 8.96
C VAL A 214 -1.85 -4.98 8.37
N GLY A 215 -2.45 -5.83 9.22
CA GLY A 215 -3.47 -6.80 8.79
C GLY A 215 -4.84 -6.20 8.51
N GLU A 216 -5.11 -4.99 9.01
CA GLU A 216 -6.31 -4.20 8.73
C GLU A 216 -6.05 -2.73 9.06
N SER A 217 -6.32 -1.82 8.12
CA SER A 217 -6.28 -0.37 8.38
C SER A 217 -7.17 0.43 7.43
N GLY A 218 -7.83 1.44 7.97
CA GLY A 218 -8.63 2.42 7.23
C GLY A 218 -8.48 3.81 7.86
N GLY A 219 -8.69 4.87 7.06
CA GLY A 219 -8.43 6.25 7.50
C GLY A 219 -9.30 6.72 8.66
N ALA A 220 -10.47 6.10 8.82
CA ALA A 220 -11.35 6.27 9.96
C ALA A 220 -12.07 4.95 10.28
N TYR A 221 -12.14 4.59 11.56
CA TYR A 221 -12.90 3.45 12.04
C TYR A 221 -14.42 3.68 11.90
N ASN A 222 -15.24 2.69 12.27
CA ASN A 222 -16.71 2.74 12.12
C ASN A 222 -17.18 3.00 10.68
N SER A 223 -16.67 2.18 9.75
CA SER A 223 -17.06 2.20 8.33
C SER A 223 -16.60 3.43 7.54
N GLY A 224 -15.66 4.22 8.06
CA GLY A 224 -15.10 5.37 7.35
C GLY A 224 -16.00 6.61 7.34
N GLY A 225 -15.38 7.75 7.07
CA GLY A 225 -16.05 9.04 6.99
C GLY A 225 -16.84 9.20 5.69
N ARG A 226 -18.13 9.49 5.79
CA ARG A 226 -18.99 9.78 4.64
C ARG A 226 -18.45 11.01 3.89
N HIS A 227 -18.37 10.93 2.56
CA HIS A 227 -17.83 11.99 1.68
C HIS A 227 -16.34 12.30 1.86
N VAL A 228 -15.63 11.48 2.64
CA VAL A 228 -14.19 11.65 2.90
C VAL A 228 -13.44 10.39 2.52
N SER A 229 -13.77 9.24 3.12
CA SER A 229 -12.96 8.02 2.98
C SER A 229 -13.02 7.36 1.59
N ASN A 230 -14.00 7.71 0.77
CA ASN A 230 -14.14 7.26 -0.62
C ASN A 230 -13.79 8.35 -1.65
N THR A 231 -13.16 9.44 -1.23
CA THR A 231 -12.85 10.58 -2.10
C THR A 231 -11.35 10.85 -2.15
N PHE A 232 -10.91 11.70 -3.09
CA PHE A 232 -9.50 11.96 -3.35
C PHE A 232 -8.74 12.43 -2.10
N ILE A 233 -9.38 13.17 -1.20
CA ILE A 233 -8.75 13.65 0.04
C ILE A 233 -8.21 12.51 0.93
N ASN A 234 -8.78 11.30 0.85
CA ASN A 234 -8.29 10.17 1.63
C ASN A 234 -6.99 9.58 1.06
N SER A 235 -6.69 9.81 -0.22
CA SER A 235 -5.47 9.31 -0.88
C SER A 235 -4.19 9.92 -0.30
N PHE A 236 -4.26 11.15 0.21
CA PHE A 236 -3.15 11.74 0.98
C PHE A 236 -2.79 10.91 2.20
N TRP A 237 -3.79 10.57 3.02
CA TRP A 237 -3.59 9.72 4.19
C TRP A 237 -3.11 8.33 3.76
N TYR A 238 -3.76 7.73 2.77
CA TYR A 238 -3.49 6.34 2.42
C TYR A 238 -2.07 6.15 1.88
N LEU A 239 -1.65 6.95 0.90
CA LEU A 239 -0.30 6.86 0.33
C LEU A 239 0.79 7.25 1.32
N ASP A 240 0.49 8.20 2.22
CA ASP A 240 1.38 8.53 3.31
C ASP A 240 1.54 7.37 4.31
N GLN A 241 0.47 6.65 4.65
CA GLN A 241 0.56 5.47 5.51
C GLN A 241 1.31 4.32 4.84
N LEU A 242 1.16 4.12 3.53
CA LEU A 242 1.96 3.14 2.79
C LEU A 242 3.45 3.49 2.84
N GLY A 243 3.81 4.75 2.59
CA GLY A 243 5.18 5.27 2.72
C GLY A 243 5.77 5.11 4.12
N MET A 244 5.02 5.50 5.15
CA MET A 244 5.45 5.38 6.54
C MET A 244 5.58 3.91 6.97
N GLY A 245 4.59 3.07 6.66
CA GLY A 245 4.63 1.65 6.97
C GLY A 245 5.85 0.96 6.37
N ALA A 246 6.10 1.19 5.07
CA ALA A 246 7.25 0.63 4.36
C ALA A 246 8.58 1.07 4.99
N LYS A 247 8.73 2.37 5.31
CA LYS A 247 9.93 2.92 5.96
C LYS A 247 10.26 2.26 7.30
N TYR A 248 9.26 1.79 8.04
CA TYR A 248 9.42 1.12 9.33
C TYR A 248 9.27 -0.40 9.26
N HIS A 249 9.71 -1.01 8.15
CA HIS A 249 9.76 -2.48 7.96
C HIS A 249 8.40 -3.20 8.07
N THR A 250 7.31 -2.52 7.77
CA THR A 250 6.02 -3.21 7.57
C THR A 250 6.08 -3.97 6.24
N LYS A 251 5.86 -5.28 6.28
CA LYS A 251 5.96 -6.14 5.08
C LYS A 251 4.71 -6.16 4.22
N VAL A 252 3.52 -6.00 4.81
CA VAL A 252 2.23 -6.01 4.12
C VAL A 252 1.31 -4.96 4.74
N TYR A 253 0.49 -4.31 3.91
CA TYR A 253 -0.50 -3.33 4.31
C TYR A 253 -1.88 -3.68 3.72
N CYS A 254 -2.77 -4.19 4.56
CA CYS A 254 -4.13 -4.57 4.19
C CYS A 254 -5.11 -3.41 4.43
N ARG A 255 -5.59 -2.84 3.31
CA ARG A 255 -6.61 -1.80 3.33
C ARG A 255 -7.99 -2.38 3.67
N GLN A 256 -8.56 -1.85 4.74
CA GLN A 256 -9.97 -1.95 5.06
C GLN A 256 -10.74 -0.96 4.16
N THR A 257 -11.48 -1.38 3.13
CA THR A 257 -11.70 -2.75 2.58
C THR A 257 -11.51 -2.75 1.07
N LEU A 258 -11.51 -3.93 0.43
CA LEU A 258 -11.71 -4.01 -1.03
C LEU A 258 -13.07 -3.41 -1.42
N ILE A 259 -14.13 -3.79 -0.70
CA ILE A 259 -15.50 -3.30 -0.89
C ILE A 259 -16.24 -3.32 0.45
N GLY A 260 -17.14 -2.35 0.66
CA GLY A 260 -17.92 -2.20 1.89
C GLY A 260 -17.43 -1.05 2.76
N GLY A 261 -18.35 -0.35 3.42
CA GLY A 261 -18.03 0.87 4.14
C GLY A 261 -17.69 2.05 3.21
N ASN A 262 -17.58 3.25 3.78
CA ASN A 262 -17.19 4.45 3.05
C ASN A 262 -15.70 4.47 2.68
N TYR A 263 -14.87 3.57 3.23
CA TYR A 263 -13.45 3.47 2.92
C TYR A 263 -13.11 2.45 1.82
N GLY A 264 -14.13 1.77 1.27
CA GLY A 264 -13.93 0.69 0.31
C GLY A 264 -13.16 1.16 -0.92
N LEU A 265 -12.21 0.35 -1.39
CA LEU A 265 -11.50 0.62 -2.64
C LEU A 265 -12.46 0.65 -3.84
N LEU A 266 -13.52 -0.15 -3.78
CA LEU A 266 -14.62 -0.16 -4.75
C LEU A 266 -15.88 0.45 -4.14
N ASN A 267 -16.66 1.14 -4.98
CA ASN A 267 -18.00 1.57 -4.63
C ASN A 267 -18.88 0.35 -4.33
N THR A 268 -19.64 0.42 -3.23
CA THR A 268 -20.41 -0.70 -2.69
C THR A 268 -21.60 -1.14 -3.54
N THR A 269 -22.05 -0.28 -4.46
CA THR A 269 -23.23 -0.54 -5.30
C THR A 269 -22.84 -0.72 -6.75
N THR A 270 -21.93 0.10 -7.26
CA THR A 270 -21.55 0.09 -8.68
C THR A 270 -20.28 -0.70 -8.97
N PHE A 271 -19.52 -1.07 -7.93
CA PHE A 271 -18.18 -1.70 -8.03
C PHE A 271 -17.14 -0.85 -8.78
N VAL A 272 -17.47 0.40 -9.11
CA VAL A 272 -16.53 1.34 -9.73
C VAL A 272 -15.44 1.70 -8.71
N PRO A 273 -14.16 1.68 -9.09
CA PRO A 273 -13.07 2.07 -8.20
C PRO A 273 -13.19 3.49 -7.64
N ASN A 274 -12.98 3.64 -6.34
CA ASN A 274 -12.78 4.93 -5.67
C ASN A 274 -11.31 5.39 -5.81
N PRO A 275 -10.97 6.66 -5.52
CA PRO A 275 -9.61 7.21 -5.72
C PRO A 275 -8.48 6.39 -5.07
N ASP A 276 -8.71 5.81 -3.89
CA ASP A 276 -7.70 5.00 -3.19
C ASP A 276 -7.36 3.69 -3.90
N TYR A 277 -8.25 3.16 -4.75
CA TYR A 277 -7.93 1.99 -5.57
C TYR A 277 -6.82 2.31 -6.56
N TYR A 278 -6.90 3.46 -7.25
CA TYR A 278 -5.89 3.89 -8.20
C TYR A 278 -4.57 4.24 -7.50
N SER A 279 -4.65 4.82 -6.30
CA SER A 279 -3.48 5.04 -5.44
C SER A 279 -2.75 3.72 -5.12
N ALA A 280 -3.48 2.71 -4.66
CA ALA A 280 -2.94 1.38 -4.40
C ALA A 280 -2.38 0.71 -5.67
N LEU A 281 -3.07 0.86 -6.80
CA LEU A 281 -2.66 0.23 -8.05
C LEU A 281 -1.38 0.87 -8.63
N LEU A 282 -1.23 2.20 -8.55
CA LEU A 282 0.02 2.88 -8.91
C LEU A 282 1.16 2.47 -7.99
N TRP A 283 0.94 2.43 -6.68
CA TRP A 283 1.93 1.91 -5.75
C TRP A 283 2.34 0.49 -6.15
N HIS A 284 1.36 -0.40 -6.34
CA HIS A 284 1.61 -1.79 -6.70
C HIS A 284 2.39 -1.95 -8.01
N ARG A 285 2.20 -1.06 -8.99
CA ARG A 285 2.87 -1.12 -10.30
C ARG A 285 4.25 -0.47 -10.31
N LEU A 286 4.49 0.54 -9.47
CA LEU A 286 5.67 1.41 -9.58
C LEU A 286 6.66 1.24 -8.43
N MET A 287 6.20 1.01 -7.20
CA MET A 287 7.03 0.94 -6.00
C MET A 287 7.48 -0.50 -5.77
N GLY A 288 8.78 -0.76 -5.89
CA GLY A 288 9.38 -2.07 -5.65
C GLY A 288 9.63 -2.33 -4.15
N LYS A 289 10.28 -3.46 -3.83
CA LYS A 289 10.47 -3.91 -2.44
C LYS A 289 11.48 -3.10 -1.65
N GLY A 290 12.59 -2.72 -2.28
CA GLY A 290 13.69 -2.01 -1.63
C GLY A 290 13.29 -0.58 -1.28
N VAL A 291 13.18 -0.26 0.01
CA VAL A 291 12.86 1.09 0.49
C VAL A 291 14.16 1.88 0.63
N LEU A 292 14.21 3.07 0.05
CA LEU A 292 15.43 3.89 -0.02
C LEU A 292 15.41 5.05 0.99
N PRO A 293 16.58 5.45 1.53
CA PRO A 293 16.67 6.66 2.34
C PRO A 293 16.39 7.90 1.49
N VAL A 294 15.56 8.80 2.03
CA VAL A 294 15.24 10.09 1.44
C VAL A 294 15.62 11.22 2.40
N GLY A 295 16.46 12.13 1.92
CA GLY A 295 16.72 13.44 2.53
C GLY A 295 15.99 14.54 1.77
N SER A 296 15.60 15.61 2.45
CA SER A 296 14.90 16.75 1.85
C SER A 296 15.26 18.05 2.57
N ASP A 297 15.52 19.11 1.81
CA ASP A 297 15.55 20.49 2.33
C ASP A 297 14.24 21.24 2.02
N ALA A 298 13.27 20.56 1.40
CA ALA A 298 11.98 21.13 1.07
C ALA A 298 11.11 21.34 2.31
N SER A 299 10.03 22.10 2.14
CA SER A 299 9.02 22.33 3.18
C SER A 299 8.48 21.02 3.77
N PRO A 300 8.19 20.94 5.09
CA PRO A 300 7.59 19.76 5.71
C PRO A 300 6.17 19.43 5.18
N TYR A 301 5.54 20.36 4.46
CA TYR A 301 4.28 20.10 3.74
C TYR A 301 4.46 19.22 2.49
N LEU A 302 5.69 19.03 2.02
CA LEU A 302 6.01 18.11 0.94
C LEU A 302 6.62 16.84 1.54
N ARG A 303 5.85 15.75 1.54
CA ARG A 303 6.34 14.43 1.98
C ARG A 303 6.94 13.68 0.80
N ALA A 304 7.98 12.90 1.06
CA ALA A 304 8.73 12.17 0.03
C ALA A 304 9.09 10.76 0.52
N TYR A 305 8.86 9.76 -0.35
CA TYR A 305 9.19 8.35 -0.12
C TYR A 305 9.82 7.78 -1.40
N ALA A 306 10.89 7.00 -1.29
CA ALA A 306 11.56 6.43 -2.46
C ALA A 306 11.76 4.93 -2.29
N HIS A 307 11.56 4.20 -3.37
CA HIS A 307 11.80 2.76 -3.47
C HIS A 307 12.62 2.48 -4.73
N CYS A 308 13.30 1.34 -4.78
CA CYS A 308 13.69 0.76 -6.06
C CYS A 308 12.45 0.58 -6.93
N SER A 309 12.58 0.79 -8.24
CA SER A 309 11.46 0.64 -9.16
C SER A 309 11.02 -0.82 -9.27
N LYS A 310 9.72 -1.05 -9.36
CA LYS A 310 9.20 -2.43 -9.47
C LYS A 310 9.44 -2.98 -10.88
N GLY A 311 10.05 -4.16 -10.95
CA GLY A 311 10.23 -4.93 -12.19
C GLY A 311 11.20 -4.32 -13.21
N ARG A 312 11.99 -3.30 -12.82
CA ARG A 312 12.99 -2.66 -13.66
C ARG A 312 14.02 -1.90 -12.83
N ALA A 313 15.22 -1.74 -13.36
CA ALA A 313 16.27 -0.94 -12.75
C ALA A 313 15.85 0.54 -12.63
N GLY A 314 16.23 1.17 -11.53
CA GLY A 314 15.94 2.58 -11.25
C GLY A 314 15.22 2.81 -9.92
N VAL A 315 14.73 4.04 -9.75
CA VAL A 315 14.11 4.51 -8.52
C VAL A 315 12.73 5.10 -8.81
N THR A 316 11.77 4.75 -7.96
CA THR A 316 10.44 5.37 -7.93
C THR A 316 10.31 6.26 -6.70
N LEU A 317 9.94 7.51 -6.90
CA LEU A 317 9.69 8.51 -5.87
C LEU A 317 8.18 8.81 -5.78
N LEU A 318 7.64 8.85 -4.57
CA LEU A 318 6.32 9.35 -4.25
C LEU A 318 6.46 10.71 -3.55
N LEU A 319 5.84 11.74 -4.11
CA LEU A 319 5.76 13.09 -3.54
C LEU A 319 4.30 13.42 -3.20
N ILE A 320 4.07 13.95 -1.99
CA ILE A 320 2.74 14.32 -1.50
C ILE A 320 2.78 15.77 -1.04
N ASN A 321 2.11 16.67 -1.77
CA ASN A 321 2.00 18.07 -1.40
C ASN A 321 0.74 18.31 -0.56
N LEU A 322 0.94 18.58 0.74
CA LEU A 322 -0.12 18.87 1.71
C LEU A 322 -0.40 20.38 1.86
N SER A 323 0.34 21.24 1.16
CA SER A 323 0.07 22.68 1.13
C SER A 323 -1.12 22.98 0.23
N ASN A 324 -2.00 23.87 0.67
CA ASN A 324 -3.14 24.35 -0.12
C ASN A 324 -2.85 25.66 -0.89
N GLN A 325 -1.65 26.21 -0.75
CA GLN A 325 -1.27 27.51 -1.33
C GLN A 325 0.09 27.49 -2.05
N THR A 326 0.87 26.43 -1.88
CA THR A 326 2.26 26.38 -2.33
C THR A 326 2.44 25.39 -3.48
N ASP A 327 2.95 25.89 -4.60
CA ASP A 327 3.53 25.08 -5.66
C ASP A 327 4.99 24.78 -5.32
N PHE A 328 5.38 23.51 -5.43
CA PHE A 328 6.77 23.11 -5.24
C PHE A 328 7.47 22.88 -6.57
N ILE A 329 8.66 23.45 -6.71
CA ILE A 329 9.59 23.17 -7.80
C ILE A 329 10.76 22.37 -7.23
N ILE A 330 10.82 21.10 -7.58
CA ILE A 330 11.72 20.12 -6.96
C ILE A 330 12.81 19.70 -7.93
N SER A 331 14.03 19.66 -7.42
CA SER A 331 15.15 18.95 -8.04
C SER A 331 15.43 17.66 -7.27
N VAL A 332 15.73 16.58 -7.98
CA VAL A 332 16.10 15.30 -7.38
C VAL A 332 17.58 15.05 -7.60
N ARG A 333 18.30 14.68 -6.55
CA ARG A 333 19.74 14.39 -6.60
C ARG A 333 20.03 13.00 -6.03
N ASN A 334 21.06 12.37 -6.55
CA ASN A 334 21.66 11.18 -5.95
C ASN A 334 22.71 11.61 -4.89
N ASN A 335 22.75 10.93 -3.75
CA ASN A 335 23.73 11.17 -2.68
C ASN A 335 25.20 11.06 -3.18
N LEU A 336 25.47 10.24 -4.19
CA LEU A 336 26.79 10.12 -4.82
C LEU A 336 27.26 11.44 -5.44
N THR A 337 26.35 12.22 -6.03
CA THR A 337 26.65 13.53 -6.62
C THR A 337 27.10 14.56 -5.57
N LEU A 338 26.61 14.44 -4.33
CA LEU A 338 27.01 15.30 -3.20
C LEU A 338 28.41 14.95 -2.69
N ARG A 339 28.71 13.65 -2.50
CA ARG A 339 30.05 13.19 -2.08
C ARG A 339 31.12 13.63 -3.09
N LEU A 340 30.82 13.51 -4.39
CA LEU A 340 31.73 13.93 -5.45
C LEU A 340 31.91 15.45 -5.55
N HIS A 341 30.90 16.26 -5.22
CA HIS A 341 31.06 17.72 -5.14
C HIS A 341 31.94 18.16 -3.97
N VAL A 342 31.84 17.45 -2.84
CA VAL A 342 32.70 17.67 -1.67
C VAL A 342 34.13 17.25 -1.99
N GLU A 343 34.33 16.11 -2.64
CA GLU A 343 35.66 15.64 -3.07
C GLU A 343 36.26 16.51 -4.18
N LYS A 344 35.48 17.04 -5.12
CA LYS A 344 35.97 18.00 -6.14
C LYS A 344 36.50 19.31 -5.54
N LYS A 345 36.06 19.70 -4.34
CA LYS A 345 36.65 20.85 -3.62
C LYS A 345 38.04 20.52 -3.02
N ILE A 346 38.45 19.25 -3.00
CA ILE A 346 39.70 18.76 -2.44
C ILE A 346 40.48 18.05 -3.58
N GLN A 347 41.21 18.79 -4.40
CA GLN A 347 41.88 18.26 -5.61
C GLN A 347 42.80 17.04 -5.38
N ARG A 348 42.67 16.01 -6.23
CA ARG A 348 43.73 15.53 -7.16
C ARG A 348 43.15 14.51 -8.16
N GLU A 349 43.35 14.72 -9.46
CA GLU A 349 42.92 13.78 -10.51
C GLU A 349 43.57 12.41 -10.33
N SER A 350 42.75 11.36 -10.20
CA SER A 350 43.18 9.96 -10.18
C SER A 350 42.40 9.15 -11.20
N SER A 351 42.96 8.00 -11.61
CA SER A 351 42.38 7.05 -12.58
C SER A 351 40.97 6.55 -12.23
N PHE A 352 40.51 6.79 -11.01
CA PHE A 352 39.13 6.54 -10.55
C PHE A 352 38.09 7.34 -11.35
N MET A 353 38.45 8.54 -11.84
CA MET A 353 37.54 9.41 -12.61
C MET A 353 37.10 8.80 -13.95
N HIS A 354 37.88 7.89 -14.54
CA HIS A 354 37.57 7.30 -15.85
C HIS A 354 36.56 6.14 -15.76
N VAL A 355 36.57 5.42 -14.64
CA VAL A 355 35.57 4.37 -14.32
C VAL A 355 34.25 5.03 -13.90
N LEU A 356 34.34 6.08 -13.08
CA LEU A 356 33.20 6.84 -12.59
C LEU A 356 32.42 7.59 -13.69
N LYS A 357 33.11 8.07 -14.74
CA LYS A 357 32.47 8.68 -15.92
C LYS A 357 31.54 7.72 -16.67
N ARG A 358 31.81 6.41 -16.61
CA ARG A 358 31.01 5.38 -17.29
C ARG A 358 29.75 4.99 -16.52
N SER A 359 29.74 5.20 -15.20
CA SER A 359 28.64 4.94 -14.25
C SER A 359 27.88 6.21 -13.80
N LEU A 360 28.27 7.38 -14.31
CA LEU A 360 27.61 8.68 -14.09
C LEU A 360 27.09 9.28 -15.41
N SER A 361 26.79 8.44 -16.40
CA SER A 361 26.32 8.88 -17.73
C SER A 361 24.99 9.64 -17.71
N TRP A 362 24.40 9.92 -16.54
CA TRP A 362 23.29 10.85 -16.41
C TRP A 362 23.68 12.26 -15.87
N VAL A 363 24.80 12.41 -15.16
CA VAL A 363 25.15 13.68 -14.48
C VAL A 363 26.60 14.08 -14.76
N GLY A 364 26.83 14.63 -15.95
CA GLY A 364 28.03 15.41 -16.24
C GLY A 364 28.22 15.72 -17.71
N ASN A 365 27.65 16.83 -18.20
CA ASN A 365 27.84 17.48 -19.54
C ASN A 365 27.85 16.62 -20.82
N GLU A 366 27.76 15.29 -20.72
CA GLU A 366 27.65 14.31 -21.80
C GLU A 366 26.72 13.16 -21.35
N ALA A 367 25.71 13.48 -20.54
CA ALA A 367 24.55 12.62 -20.50
C ALA A 367 23.83 12.79 -21.83
N SER A 368 23.71 11.70 -22.58
CA SER A 368 22.95 11.62 -23.83
C SER A 368 21.70 12.51 -23.72
N ASP A 369 21.54 13.40 -24.68
CA ASP A 369 20.56 14.49 -24.80
C ASP A 369 19.09 14.01 -24.88
N GLY A 370 18.70 12.98 -24.12
CA GLY A 370 17.45 12.23 -24.32
C GLY A 370 17.02 11.23 -23.23
N ALA A 371 17.61 11.21 -22.03
CA ALA A 371 17.06 10.38 -20.94
C ALA A 371 15.74 10.98 -20.43
N THR A 372 14.71 10.15 -20.26
CA THR A 372 13.37 10.58 -19.84
C THR A 372 12.96 9.92 -18.53
N ARG A 373 12.32 10.68 -17.64
CA ARG A 373 11.61 10.15 -16.46
C ARG A 373 10.11 10.12 -16.73
N GLU A 374 9.42 9.20 -16.08
CA GLU A 374 7.97 9.07 -16.11
C GLU A 374 7.37 9.78 -14.90
N GLU A 375 6.29 10.53 -15.09
CA GLU A 375 5.56 11.21 -14.03
C GLU A 375 4.06 10.88 -14.06
N TYR A 376 3.50 10.65 -12.88
CA TYR A 376 2.09 10.32 -12.66
C TYR A 376 1.51 11.31 -11.65
N HIS A 377 0.95 12.40 -12.15
CA HIS A 377 0.36 13.47 -11.34
C HIS A 377 -1.11 13.17 -11.05
N LEU A 378 -1.42 12.98 -9.78
CA LEU A 378 -2.76 12.70 -9.28
C LEU A 378 -3.37 13.96 -8.67
N THR A 379 -4.55 14.30 -9.17
CA THR A 379 -5.36 15.44 -8.71
C THR A 379 -6.82 15.02 -8.58
N PRO A 380 -7.63 15.76 -7.79
CA PRO A 380 -9.06 15.57 -7.81
C PRO A 380 -9.67 16.18 -9.07
N LYS A 381 -10.74 15.58 -9.59
CA LYS A 381 -11.54 16.19 -10.66
C LYS A 381 -11.99 17.60 -10.27
N ASP A 382 -11.76 18.55 -11.18
CA ASP A 382 -12.09 19.97 -11.04
C ASP A 382 -11.50 20.67 -9.79
N GLY A 383 -10.44 20.12 -9.21
CA GLY A 383 -9.85 20.65 -7.97
C GLY A 383 -10.65 20.34 -6.70
N TYR A 384 -11.75 19.60 -6.80
CA TYR A 384 -12.64 19.30 -5.67
C TYR A 384 -12.13 18.10 -4.86
N LEU A 385 -11.47 18.33 -3.72
CA LEU A 385 -10.84 17.26 -2.90
C LEU A 385 -11.78 16.12 -2.49
N GLN A 386 -13.08 16.37 -2.37
CA GLN A 386 -14.09 15.36 -2.06
C GLN A 386 -14.68 14.69 -3.32
N SER A 387 -14.03 14.85 -4.48
CA SER A 387 -14.38 14.12 -5.69
C SER A 387 -14.09 12.62 -5.52
N GLN A 388 -14.99 11.79 -6.02
CA GLN A 388 -14.78 10.35 -6.17
C GLN A 388 -14.06 10.00 -7.48
N THR A 389 -13.79 11.00 -8.34
CA THR A 389 -13.03 10.81 -9.57
C THR A 389 -11.62 11.36 -9.37
N MET A 390 -10.64 10.46 -9.43
CA MET A 390 -9.23 10.80 -9.51
C MET A 390 -8.87 11.15 -10.96
N VAL A 391 -7.99 12.14 -11.13
CA VAL A 391 -7.45 12.55 -12.42
C VAL A 391 -5.96 12.21 -12.43
N LEU A 392 -5.51 11.51 -13.47
CA LEU A 392 -4.10 11.20 -13.72
C LEU A 392 -3.62 12.02 -14.91
N ASN A 393 -2.61 12.88 -14.72
CA ASN A 393 -2.00 13.67 -15.78
C ASN A 393 -3.04 14.49 -16.60
N GLY A 394 -4.09 14.99 -15.93
CA GLY A 394 -5.18 15.73 -16.55
C GLY A 394 -6.32 14.88 -17.12
N ILE A 395 -6.21 13.55 -17.11
CA ILE A 395 -7.21 12.62 -17.63
C ILE A 395 -7.98 11.96 -16.47
N PRO A 396 -9.31 12.10 -16.38
CA PRO A 396 -10.12 11.41 -15.39
C PRO A 396 -9.99 9.88 -15.50
N LEU A 397 -9.74 9.21 -14.36
CA LEU A 397 -9.67 7.76 -14.28
C LEU A 397 -11.07 7.17 -14.13
N GLU A 398 -11.62 6.73 -15.25
CA GLU A 398 -12.93 6.08 -15.35
C GLU A 398 -12.75 4.71 -16.01
N LEU A 399 -13.61 3.75 -15.67
CA LEU A 399 -13.59 2.45 -16.34
C LEU A 399 -13.86 2.64 -17.83
N THR A 400 -13.25 1.80 -18.66
CA THR A 400 -13.56 1.78 -20.11
C THR A 400 -15.02 1.37 -20.34
N GLU A 401 -15.54 1.51 -21.55
CA GLU A 401 -16.88 1.02 -21.91
C GLU A 401 -17.11 -0.47 -21.59
N ASN A 402 -16.05 -1.30 -21.70
CA ASN A 402 -16.08 -2.72 -21.34
C ASN A 402 -15.91 -3.00 -19.82
N GLY A 403 -15.81 -1.95 -18.99
CA GLY A 403 -15.57 -2.08 -17.56
C GLY A 403 -14.14 -2.45 -17.16
N ASP A 404 -13.16 -2.29 -18.06
CA ASP A 404 -11.75 -2.51 -17.74
C ASP A 404 -11.19 -1.33 -16.94
N ILE A 405 -10.20 -1.63 -16.08
CA ILE A 405 -9.42 -0.61 -15.39
C ILE A 405 -8.68 0.22 -16.47
N PRO A 406 -8.78 1.57 -16.45
CA PRO A 406 -8.13 2.39 -17.45
C PRO A 406 -6.62 2.21 -17.43
N ARG A 407 -5.99 2.53 -18.56
CA ARG A 407 -4.52 2.62 -18.60
C ARG A 407 -4.07 3.74 -17.67
N LEU A 408 -2.99 3.49 -16.96
CA LEU A 408 -2.35 4.46 -16.08
C LEU A 408 -1.07 4.88 -16.78
N ASP A 409 -1.20 5.77 -17.76
CA ASP A 409 -0.09 6.17 -18.63
C ASP A 409 0.65 7.38 -18.04
N PRO A 410 1.99 7.36 -18.00
CA PRO A 410 2.79 8.48 -17.52
C PRO A 410 2.88 9.61 -18.56
N VAL A 411 3.21 10.80 -18.08
CA VAL A 411 3.85 11.82 -18.93
C VAL A 411 5.36 11.67 -18.84
N HIS A 412 6.05 11.91 -19.95
CA HIS A 412 7.50 11.77 -20.03
C HIS A 412 8.14 13.15 -20.02
N ASN A 413 9.08 13.34 -19.10
CA ASN A 413 9.82 14.59 -18.98
C ASN A 413 11.31 14.33 -19.02
N ASN A 414 12.09 15.34 -19.44
CA ASN A 414 13.54 15.25 -19.33
C ASN A 414 13.91 15.10 -17.85
N VAL A 415 14.71 14.10 -17.55
CA VAL A 415 15.27 13.80 -16.22
C VAL A 415 15.87 15.01 -15.49
N ASN A 416 16.45 15.98 -16.21
CA ASN A 416 17.08 17.19 -15.66
C ASN A 416 16.12 18.38 -15.52
N SER A 417 14.89 18.29 -16.06
CA SER A 417 13.94 19.39 -15.92
C SER A 417 13.45 19.50 -14.46
N PRO A 418 13.09 20.69 -13.99
CA PRO A 418 12.45 20.81 -12.68
C PRO A 418 11.14 20.01 -12.62
N ILE A 419 10.86 19.42 -11.46
CA ILE A 419 9.60 18.73 -11.19
C ILE A 419 8.64 19.73 -10.54
N TYR A 420 7.44 19.85 -11.09
CA TYR A 420 6.41 20.75 -10.56
C TYR A 420 5.36 19.94 -9.80
N ILE A 421 5.11 20.28 -8.54
CA ILE A 421 4.11 19.64 -7.69
C ILE A 421 3.10 20.68 -7.23
N SER A 422 1.89 20.63 -7.78
CA SER A 422 0.82 21.57 -7.46
C SER A 422 0.31 21.42 -6.02
N PRO A 423 -0.30 22.47 -5.44
CA PRO A 423 -0.97 22.38 -4.14
C PRO A 423 -1.95 21.22 -4.09
N LEU A 424 -2.02 20.54 -2.94
CA LEU A 424 -2.95 19.43 -2.70
C LEU A 424 -2.98 18.42 -3.87
N SER A 425 -1.80 17.92 -4.22
CA SER A 425 -1.62 16.90 -5.25
C SER A 425 -0.63 15.83 -4.81
N ILE A 426 -0.60 14.73 -5.56
CA ILE A 426 0.25 13.57 -5.29
C ILE A 426 0.93 13.17 -6.60
N THR A 427 2.21 12.88 -6.57
CA THR A 427 2.96 12.53 -7.79
C THR A 427 3.83 11.31 -7.57
N PHE A 428 3.73 10.31 -8.45
CA PHE A 428 4.75 9.27 -8.59
C PHE A 428 5.70 9.64 -9.71
N ILE A 429 6.99 9.37 -9.53
CA ILE A 429 8.04 9.70 -10.50
C ILE A 429 8.97 8.50 -10.62
N VAL A 430 9.16 7.99 -11.83
CA VAL A 430 10.08 6.87 -12.10
C VAL A 430 11.29 7.40 -12.83
N PHE A 431 12.47 7.24 -12.21
CA PHE A 431 13.76 7.52 -12.82
C PHE A 431 14.39 6.22 -13.30
N PRO A 432 14.50 5.99 -14.63
CA PRO A 432 15.20 4.83 -15.15
C PRO A 432 16.72 4.95 -14.90
N ASN A 433 17.40 3.81 -14.74
CA ASN A 433 18.87 3.71 -14.67
C ASN A 433 19.48 4.68 -13.64
N PHE A 434 18.98 4.64 -12.41
CA PHE A 434 19.50 5.42 -11.29
C PHE A 434 20.77 4.76 -10.74
N ASP A 435 21.85 4.78 -11.52
CA ASP A 435 23.09 4.04 -11.20
C ASP A 435 23.74 4.52 -9.89
N ALA A 436 24.19 3.55 -9.10
CA ALA A 436 25.16 3.73 -8.03
C ALA A 436 26.42 2.89 -8.32
N PRO A 437 27.66 3.40 -8.11
CA PRO A 437 28.86 2.65 -8.43
C PRO A 437 29.09 1.48 -7.44
N PRO A 438 29.81 0.42 -7.89
CA PRO A 438 30.26 -0.67 -7.03
C PRO A 438 31.09 -0.14 -5.85
N LEU A 439 30.73 -0.48 -4.60
CA LEU A 439 31.59 -0.18 -3.45
C LEU A 439 32.88 -1.01 -3.54
N SER A 440 34.04 -0.36 -3.64
CA SER A 440 35.34 -1.02 -3.49
C SER A 440 35.60 -1.37 -2.02
N ARG A 441 35.92 -2.63 -1.73
CA ARG A 441 36.21 -3.18 -0.39
C ARG A 441 37.13 -2.27 0.44
N GLY A 442 36.65 -1.84 1.61
CA GLY A 442 37.44 -1.11 2.61
C GLY A 442 37.14 -1.59 4.03
N PHE A 443 38.09 -2.35 4.58
CA PHE A 443 38.32 -2.69 6.01
C PHE A 443 37.12 -3.09 6.88
N GLY A 444 36.96 -4.41 7.08
CA GLY A 444 36.08 -4.96 8.10
C GLY A 444 36.56 -4.67 9.53
N PRO A 445 35.67 -4.69 10.54
CA PRO A 445 36.03 -4.49 11.94
C PRO A 445 36.81 -5.71 12.48
N VAL A 446 37.82 -5.40 13.30
CA VAL A 446 38.62 -6.34 14.09
C VAL A 446 37.72 -7.20 14.98
N GLY A 447 37.99 -8.52 14.97
CA GLY A 447 37.11 -9.55 15.48
C GLY A 447 36.82 -9.52 16.99
N THR A 448 35.64 -10.00 17.33
CA THR A 448 35.29 -10.53 18.65
C THR A 448 35.27 -12.06 18.60
N ARG A 449 36.06 -12.65 19.50
CA ARG A 449 36.27 -14.10 19.66
C ARG A 449 34.95 -14.84 19.91
N ARG A 450 34.66 -15.89 19.13
CA ARG A 450 33.78 -16.98 19.54
C ARG A 450 34.61 -18.18 19.99
N PHE A 451 34.18 -18.76 21.10
CA PHE A 451 34.72 -19.97 21.72
C PHE A 451 34.59 -21.17 20.78
N SER A 452 35.67 -21.94 20.71
CA SER A 452 35.82 -23.18 19.94
C SER A 452 35.15 -24.36 20.66
N ALA A 453 34.47 -25.21 19.89
CA ALA A 453 34.34 -26.63 20.18
C ALA A 453 34.69 -27.42 18.91
N LEU A 454 35.70 -28.27 19.08
CA LEU A 454 36.24 -29.38 18.24
C LEU A 454 35.11 -30.30 17.69
N ASN A 455 35.20 -31.11 16.62
CA ASN A 455 36.19 -31.47 15.59
C ASN A 455 35.49 -32.39 14.53
N LEU A 456 36.17 -32.67 13.41
CA LEU A 456 35.97 -33.73 12.37
C LEU A 456 34.98 -33.43 11.22
N ASP A 457 35.22 -33.72 9.94
CA ASP A 457 36.42 -33.93 9.12
C ASP A 457 35.98 -33.93 7.62
N HIS A 458 36.93 -33.64 6.72
CA HIS A 458 37.00 -33.91 5.27
C HIS A 458 36.05 -33.29 4.18
N SER A 459 36.64 -32.32 3.46
CA SER A 459 36.80 -32.18 1.99
C SER A 459 35.59 -32.00 1.06
N HIS A 460 35.35 -30.75 0.62
CA HIS A 460 35.51 -30.26 -0.77
C HIS A 460 35.12 -28.76 -0.78
N VAL A 461 36.11 -27.87 -0.80
CA VAL A 461 35.89 -26.42 -0.93
C VAL A 461 36.08 -26.03 -2.39
N SER A 462 34.97 -25.81 -3.08
CA SER A 462 34.92 -25.03 -4.31
C SER A 462 34.93 -23.55 -3.90
N LEU A 463 35.94 -22.79 -4.35
CA LEU A 463 36.01 -21.35 -4.19
C LEU A 463 34.82 -20.69 -4.92
N PRO A 464 34.00 -19.82 -4.29
CA PRO A 464 33.07 -18.99 -5.04
C PRO A 464 33.86 -17.90 -5.79
N LEU A 465 33.49 -17.70 -7.05
CA LEU A 465 33.87 -16.54 -7.87
C LEU A 465 33.32 -15.24 -7.22
N PRO A 466 33.92 -14.07 -7.48
CA PRO A 466 33.51 -12.84 -6.83
C PRO A 466 32.13 -12.38 -7.34
N GLU A 467 31.19 -12.13 -6.42
CA GLU A 467 29.94 -11.42 -6.68
C GLU A 467 30.24 -10.00 -7.18
N ASN A 468 29.58 -9.59 -8.26
CA ASN A 468 29.62 -8.24 -8.80
C ASN A 468 28.83 -7.29 -7.89
N ASN A 469 29.44 -6.17 -7.51
CA ASN A 469 28.81 -5.12 -6.70
C ASN A 469 28.01 -4.17 -7.60
N GLU A 470 26.68 -4.29 -7.63
CA GLU A 470 25.74 -3.41 -8.36
C GLU A 470 24.93 -2.53 -7.39
N SER A 471 24.16 -1.55 -7.88
CA SER A 471 23.28 -0.76 -7.00
C SER A 471 22.24 -1.67 -6.35
N SER A 472 21.70 -1.27 -5.18
CA SER A 472 20.65 -2.09 -4.53
C SER A 472 19.38 -2.22 -5.36
N CYS A 473 19.26 -1.48 -6.47
CA CYS A 473 18.11 -1.46 -7.35
C CYS A 473 18.37 -2.07 -8.74
N ASP A 474 19.56 -2.61 -9.00
CA ASP A 474 19.91 -3.24 -10.30
C ASP A 474 19.66 -4.76 -10.32
N ASP A 475 19.53 -5.39 -9.15
CA ASP A 475 19.35 -6.83 -9.00
C ASP A 475 17.88 -7.23 -9.27
N VAL A 476 17.51 -7.29 -10.56
CA VAL A 476 16.19 -7.76 -11.00
C VAL A 476 16.22 -9.28 -11.17
N GLY A 477 16.22 -10.01 -10.04
CA GLY A 477 15.92 -11.43 -10.02
C GLY A 477 14.42 -11.66 -10.23
N ASP A 478 14.04 -12.06 -11.44
CA ASP A 478 12.68 -12.52 -11.76
C ASP A 478 12.52 -13.97 -11.27
N ASP A 479 12.20 -14.16 -9.98
CA ASP A 479 11.84 -15.46 -9.41
C ASP A 479 10.34 -15.78 -9.64
N SER A 480 9.86 -15.62 -10.88
CA SER A 480 8.46 -15.92 -11.22
C SER A 480 8.22 -16.92 -12.36
N ASP A 481 9.24 -17.68 -12.78
CA ASP A 481 9.07 -18.83 -13.68
C ASP A 481 9.29 -20.16 -12.94
N TYR A 482 8.28 -20.58 -12.16
CA TYR A 482 8.00 -22.01 -12.02
C TYR A 482 6.77 -22.33 -12.87
N GLU A 483 7.01 -22.60 -14.16
CA GLU A 483 6.10 -23.38 -14.98
C GLU A 483 5.86 -24.73 -14.29
N LEU A 484 4.64 -24.93 -13.80
CA LEU A 484 4.13 -26.26 -13.47
C LEU A 484 3.29 -26.76 -14.64
N ASN A 485 3.82 -27.78 -15.31
CA ASN A 485 3.06 -28.71 -16.15
C ASN A 485 1.88 -29.33 -15.39
#